data_AF-A0A9E2CZP7-F1
#
_entry.id   AF-A0A9E2CZP7-F1
#
_cell.length_a   1.000
_cell.length_b   1.000
_cell.length_c   1.000
_cell.angle_alpha   90.00
_cell.angle_beta   90.00
_cell.angle_gamma   90.00
#
_symmetry.space_group_name_H-M   'P 1'
#
loop_
_entity.id
_entity.type
_entity.pdbx_description
1 polymer ?
#
loop_
_entity_poly.entity_id
_entity_poly.type
_entity_poly.pdbx_seq_one_letter_code
_entity_poly.pdbx_strand_id
1 'polypeptide(L)'
;MKRLFNAIRRQGLTCRAVALCLFSMLWCWTNSALAVTIPVMVDYFDTANLGALSPDGITHIPSTCYFAIVDDSVDMVYIVDRAGIVQNQFPVGPYSNYASGIAYIPEGVYAGHFAITDDSVDKVFIVAYADGSLVAEFPTTTFGSANPQSITYVSGGTYAGNLAIVDPTTDYVYFVDFAGNLQGSFPIGSSGCTYSGGITFISGTEYLAIIDYSLNDVFLFDQSGNLQDRFDVGFVSSSSYGIAYDTCNEDLAVVSDGQDEVFFFDIRGNVVKTINLFDLGSASPMGIAYDPSQSVYAIIDNAGAEVFFVDPESEALVAQCDISAFSPSAKGITYGPGAGNFSIVDDNKDAIFTIDSSCTLIAQFDIGTFGISSTYPSGIAYVPSSGYMAVVDYTKDAAMLVDLSRPGRIVDQFSLDAFGSSYASGISHIPANGNFAITDSLLGEVFVVNPKGILEARFDTTPFFTTPQGIAFDSDTNTFGLVDNTKDELKILYLPCLLTPPPLPCECDLNNDGACNMEDWLIFGSNWGRTDCPLQ
;
A
#
# COMPACT_ATOMS: atom_id res chain seq x y z
N MET A 1 -29.26 27.70 -0.67
CA MET A 1 -30.19 27.25 0.41
C MET A 1 -31.66 27.67 0.24
N LYS A 2 -32.04 28.97 0.31
CA LYS A 2 -33.47 29.38 0.25
C LYS A 2 -34.25 28.93 -1.01
N ARG A 3 -33.59 28.88 -2.17
CA ARG A 3 -34.21 28.39 -3.43
C ARG A 3 -34.40 26.86 -3.46
N LEU A 4 -33.49 26.11 -2.81
CA LEU A 4 -33.56 24.65 -2.69
C LEU A 4 -34.70 24.21 -1.75
N PHE A 5 -34.87 24.92 -0.63
CA PHE A 5 -35.98 24.70 0.30
C PHE A 5 -37.36 24.92 -0.34
N ASN A 6 -37.48 25.90 -1.23
CA ASN A 6 -38.74 26.17 -1.95
C ASN A 6 -39.06 25.13 -3.04
N ALA A 7 -38.04 24.48 -3.61
CA ALA A 7 -38.24 23.39 -4.58
C ALA A 7 -38.69 22.09 -3.88
N ILE A 8 -38.08 21.75 -2.74
CA ILE A 8 -38.41 20.54 -1.95
C ILE A 8 -39.84 20.62 -1.39
N ARG A 9 -40.30 21.81 -0.97
CA ARG A 9 -41.68 22.02 -0.48
C ARG A 9 -42.75 21.80 -1.54
N ARG A 10 -42.42 21.92 -2.83
CA ARG A 10 -43.37 21.73 -3.94
C ARG A 10 -43.53 20.26 -4.36
N GLN A 11 -42.64 19.36 -3.96
CA GLN A 11 -42.65 17.96 -4.42
C GLN A 11 -43.08 16.91 -3.37
N GLY A 12 -43.50 17.32 -2.17
CA GLY A 12 -44.14 16.40 -1.22
C GLY A 12 -43.26 15.28 -0.65
N LEU A 13 -41.93 15.40 -0.76
CA LEU A 13 -40.98 14.43 -0.21
C LEU A 13 -40.94 14.50 1.32
N THR A 14 -41.18 13.38 1.98
CA THR A 14 -41.24 13.26 3.44
C THR A 14 -39.88 13.50 4.09
N CYS A 15 -39.87 14.21 5.23
CA CYS A 15 -38.71 14.69 5.99
C CYS A 15 -37.58 13.68 6.26
N ARG A 16 -37.84 12.37 6.24
CA ARG A 16 -36.86 11.32 6.60
C ARG A 16 -35.82 11.05 5.50
N ALA A 17 -36.20 11.09 4.22
CA ALA A 17 -35.28 10.87 3.11
C ALA A 17 -34.38 12.09 2.84
N VAL A 18 -34.91 13.29 3.07
CA VAL A 18 -34.17 14.55 2.92
C VAL A 18 -33.15 14.73 4.04
N ALA A 19 -33.42 14.23 5.26
CA ALA A 19 -32.48 14.26 6.37
C ALA A 19 -31.28 13.32 6.15
N LEU A 20 -31.48 12.12 5.58
CA LEU A 20 -30.36 11.22 5.25
C LEU A 20 -29.48 11.79 4.13
N CYS A 21 -30.06 12.34 3.05
CA CYS A 21 -29.28 12.98 1.99
C CYS A 21 -28.58 14.27 2.43
N LEU A 22 -29.19 15.05 3.33
CA LEU A 22 -28.52 16.24 3.88
C LEU A 22 -27.43 15.88 4.89
N PHE A 23 -27.56 14.78 5.63
CA PHE A 23 -26.49 14.30 6.51
C PHE A 23 -25.29 13.79 5.69
N SER A 24 -25.51 13.01 4.63
CA SER A 24 -24.42 12.56 3.76
C SER A 24 -23.78 13.70 2.96
N MET A 25 -24.57 14.71 2.52
CA MET A 25 -24.02 15.90 1.87
C MET A 25 -23.34 16.88 2.84
N LEU A 26 -23.78 17.00 4.10
CA LEU A 26 -23.07 17.81 5.10
C LEU A 26 -21.77 17.13 5.56
N TRP A 27 -21.75 15.80 5.73
CA TRP A 27 -20.53 15.06 6.04
C TRP A 27 -19.47 15.22 4.95
N CYS A 28 -19.90 15.30 3.68
CA CYS A 28 -19.04 15.57 2.54
C CYS A 28 -18.55 17.04 2.44
N TRP A 29 -19.11 17.98 3.21
CA TRP A 29 -18.83 19.42 3.08
C TRP A 29 -18.19 20.07 4.31
N THR A 30 -18.16 19.41 5.47
CA THR A 30 -17.64 20.04 6.71
C THR A 30 -16.37 19.43 7.28
N ASN A 31 -15.88 18.32 6.73
CA ASN A 31 -14.55 17.77 7.06
C ASN A 31 -13.72 17.58 5.77
N SER A 32 -13.49 18.67 5.05
CA SER A 32 -12.41 18.71 4.06
C SER A 32 -11.09 18.98 4.78
N ALA A 33 -10.73 18.13 5.74
CA ALA A 33 -9.31 17.83 5.91
C ALA A 33 -8.91 17.17 4.58
N LEU A 34 -7.82 17.62 3.97
CA LEU A 34 -7.23 16.90 2.83
C LEU A 34 -7.12 15.44 3.25
N ALA A 35 -7.88 14.56 2.58
CA ALA A 35 -7.76 13.12 2.82
C ALA A 35 -6.31 12.78 2.45
N VAL A 36 -5.54 12.32 3.43
CA VAL A 36 -4.17 11.88 3.20
C VAL A 36 -4.28 10.50 2.56
N THR A 37 -3.98 10.42 1.27
CA THR A 37 -3.85 9.15 0.55
C THR A 37 -2.64 8.40 1.09
N ILE A 38 -2.82 7.11 1.34
CA ILE A 38 -1.80 6.20 1.83
C ILE A 38 -1.53 5.19 0.72
N PRO A 39 -0.47 5.37 -0.09
CA PRO A 39 -0.07 4.37 -1.07
C PRO A 39 0.43 3.12 -0.34
N VAL A 40 -0.09 1.96 -0.72
CA VAL A 40 0.33 0.66 -0.19
C VAL A 40 0.97 -0.13 -1.32
N MET A 41 2.25 -0.46 -1.21
CA MET A 41 2.86 -1.44 -2.10
C MET A 41 2.22 -2.81 -1.82
N VAL A 42 1.70 -3.46 -2.84
CA VAL A 42 0.94 -4.73 -2.74
C VAL A 42 1.57 -5.89 -3.50
N ASP A 43 2.53 -5.62 -4.37
CA ASP A 43 3.20 -6.61 -5.22
C ASP A 43 4.45 -5.99 -5.86
N TYR A 44 5.41 -6.82 -6.28
CA TYR A 44 6.57 -6.38 -7.04
C TYR A 44 7.25 -7.52 -7.80
N PHE A 45 7.99 -7.20 -8.86
CA PHE A 45 8.89 -8.14 -9.52
C PHE A 45 10.15 -7.47 -10.06
N ASP A 46 11.21 -8.28 -10.20
CA ASP A 46 12.53 -7.88 -10.67
C ASP A 46 12.63 -7.97 -12.21
N THR A 47 12.93 -6.84 -12.86
CA THR A 47 13.08 -6.68 -14.30
C THR A 47 14.44 -7.14 -14.83
N ALA A 48 15.48 -7.19 -14.00
CA ALA A 48 16.80 -7.71 -14.40
C ALA A 48 16.71 -9.19 -14.80
N ASN A 49 15.78 -9.94 -14.22
CA ASN A 49 15.49 -11.32 -14.64
C ASN A 49 14.96 -11.43 -16.08
N LEU A 50 14.42 -10.34 -16.62
CA LEU A 50 13.98 -10.24 -18.02
C LEU A 50 15.15 -9.88 -18.96
N GLY A 51 16.25 -9.38 -18.40
CA GLY A 51 17.30 -8.69 -19.14
C GLY A 51 17.02 -7.20 -19.35
N ALA A 52 16.04 -6.63 -18.63
CA ALA A 52 15.80 -5.20 -18.57
C ALA A 52 16.57 -4.61 -17.37
N LEU A 53 17.69 -3.97 -17.67
CA LEU A 53 18.68 -3.44 -16.70
C LEU A 53 18.60 -1.91 -16.54
N SER A 54 17.72 -1.27 -17.29
CA SER A 54 17.43 0.16 -17.23
C SER A 54 16.00 0.39 -17.72
N PRO A 55 14.99 -0.16 -17.01
CA PRO A 55 13.61 -0.01 -17.41
C PRO A 55 13.11 1.42 -17.14
N ASP A 56 12.76 2.16 -18.20
CA ASP A 56 12.38 3.58 -18.10
C ASP A 56 10.84 3.75 -18.18
N GLY A 57 10.21 3.20 -19.21
CA GLY A 57 8.77 3.34 -19.44
C GLY A 57 7.98 2.05 -19.19
N ILE A 58 6.75 2.18 -18.70
CA ILE A 58 5.82 1.06 -18.52
C ILE A 58 4.40 1.46 -18.94
N THR A 59 3.65 0.52 -19.52
CA THR A 59 2.22 0.71 -19.84
C THR A 59 1.42 -0.57 -19.60
N HIS A 60 0.16 -0.41 -19.23
CA HIS A 60 -0.77 -1.54 -19.05
C HIS A 60 -1.50 -1.86 -20.36
N ILE A 61 -1.75 -3.15 -20.60
CA ILE A 61 -2.50 -3.68 -21.75
C ILE A 61 -3.84 -4.22 -21.23
N PRO A 62 -4.94 -3.44 -21.28
CA PRO A 62 -6.19 -3.78 -20.59
C PRO A 62 -6.84 -5.09 -21.05
N SER A 63 -6.62 -5.50 -22.30
CA SER A 63 -7.24 -6.73 -22.85
C SER A 63 -6.65 -8.01 -22.28
N THR A 64 -5.42 -7.97 -21.77
CA THR A 64 -4.70 -9.17 -21.29
C THR A 64 -4.23 -9.05 -19.84
N CYS A 65 -4.37 -7.87 -19.21
CA CYS A 65 -3.77 -7.55 -17.91
C CYS A 65 -2.25 -7.74 -17.89
N TYR A 66 -1.60 -7.48 -19.03
CA TYR A 66 -0.14 -7.52 -19.17
C TYR A 66 0.43 -6.11 -19.09
N PHE A 67 1.72 -6.02 -18.83
CA PHE A 67 2.49 -4.80 -18.88
C PHE A 67 3.48 -4.86 -20.03
N ALA A 68 3.67 -3.73 -20.72
CA ALA A 68 4.78 -3.55 -21.63
C ALA A 68 5.77 -2.58 -21.00
N ILE A 69 7.02 -3.00 -20.88
CA ILE A 69 8.13 -2.25 -20.30
C ILE A 69 9.12 -1.96 -21.41
N VAL A 70 9.58 -0.72 -21.50
CA VAL A 70 10.65 -0.32 -22.42
C VAL A 70 11.94 -0.09 -21.65
N ASP A 71 13.03 -0.64 -22.16
CA ASP A 71 14.37 -0.51 -21.61
C ASP A 71 15.25 0.30 -22.57
N ASP A 72 15.85 1.37 -22.05
CA ASP A 72 16.64 2.33 -22.84
C ASP A 72 18.07 1.85 -23.10
N SER A 73 18.59 0.93 -22.29
CA SER A 73 19.97 0.44 -22.37
C SER A 73 20.14 -0.66 -23.43
N VAL A 74 19.11 -1.47 -23.64
CA VAL A 74 19.10 -2.57 -24.61
C VAL A 74 18.19 -2.34 -25.82
N ASP A 75 17.46 -1.21 -25.85
CA ASP A 75 16.51 -0.85 -26.90
C ASP A 75 15.46 -1.96 -27.15
N MET A 76 14.85 -2.46 -26.09
CA MET A 76 13.88 -3.57 -26.12
C MET A 76 12.58 -3.20 -25.43
N VAL A 77 11.48 -3.76 -25.94
CA VAL A 77 10.21 -3.82 -25.23
C VAL A 77 9.96 -5.25 -24.76
N TYR A 78 9.61 -5.40 -23.49
CA TYR A 78 9.21 -6.65 -22.86
C TYR A 78 7.73 -6.58 -22.52
N ILE A 79 6.96 -7.59 -22.94
CA ILE A 79 5.56 -7.77 -22.54
C ILE A 79 5.53 -8.87 -21.49
N VAL A 80 5.10 -8.53 -20.28
CA VAL A 80 5.09 -9.42 -19.11
C VAL A 80 3.71 -9.52 -18.50
N ASP A 81 3.41 -10.63 -17.83
CA ASP A 81 2.30 -10.66 -16.88
C ASP A 81 2.69 -9.98 -15.55
N ARG A 82 1.74 -9.91 -14.61
CA ARG A 82 1.95 -9.27 -13.31
C ARG A 82 3.03 -9.94 -12.46
N ALA A 83 3.33 -11.23 -12.69
CA ALA A 83 4.38 -11.96 -12.02
C ALA A 83 5.76 -11.78 -12.69
N GLY A 84 5.87 -10.90 -13.70
CA GLY A 84 7.11 -10.67 -14.44
C GLY A 84 7.44 -11.78 -15.45
N ILE A 85 6.50 -12.65 -15.82
CA ILE A 85 6.78 -13.69 -16.82
C ILE A 85 6.63 -13.11 -18.23
N VAL A 86 7.70 -13.17 -19.02
CA VAL A 86 7.73 -12.69 -20.41
C VAL A 86 6.77 -13.49 -21.29
N GLN A 87 5.82 -12.76 -21.90
CA GLN A 87 4.84 -13.24 -22.86
C GLN A 87 5.29 -12.97 -24.30
N ASN A 88 5.96 -11.83 -24.53
CA ASN A 88 6.53 -11.45 -25.82
C ASN A 88 7.65 -10.41 -25.61
N GLN A 89 8.52 -10.23 -26.60
CA GLN A 89 9.51 -9.16 -26.60
C GLN A 89 9.93 -8.81 -28.03
N PHE A 90 10.31 -7.56 -28.27
CA PHE A 90 10.80 -7.12 -29.59
C PHE A 90 11.75 -5.91 -29.48
N PRO A 91 12.69 -5.76 -30.44
CA PRO A 91 13.63 -4.65 -30.46
C PRO A 91 13.00 -3.37 -31.01
N VAL A 92 13.38 -2.23 -30.44
CA VAL A 92 13.05 -0.87 -30.93
C VAL A 92 14.27 -0.09 -31.46
N GLY A 93 15.48 -0.62 -31.21
CA GLY A 93 16.77 -0.12 -31.71
C GLY A 93 16.83 0.33 -33.18
N PRO A 94 16.11 -0.29 -34.14
CA PRO A 94 16.11 0.17 -35.53
C PRO A 94 15.60 1.60 -35.77
N TYR A 95 14.84 2.18 -34.83
CA TYR A 95 14.27 3.53 -34.96
C TYR A 95 14.38 4.39 -33.70
N SER A 96 14.63 3.80 -32.53
CA SER A 96 14.79 4.49 -31.26
C SER A 96 16.03 3.94 -30.54
N ASN A 97 16.90 4.81 -30.04
CA ASN A 97 18.10 4.41 -29.27
C ASN A 97 18.04 4.85 -27.80
N TYR A 98 16.97 5.55 -27.42
CA TYR A 98 16.70 6.05 -26.08
C TYR A 98 15.19 6.06 -25.87
N ALA A 99 14.60 4.87 -25.92
CA ALA A 99 13.16 4.71 -25.80
C ALA A 99 12.73 4.90 -24.33
N SER A 100 12.12 6.03 -24.01
CA SER A 100 11.91 6.50 -22.63
C SER A 100 10.50 6.23 -22.10
N GLY A 101 9.50 6.27 -22.98
CA GLY A 101 8.09 6.15 -22.62
C GLY A 101 7.34 5.24 -23.57
N ILE A 102 6.31 4.56 -23.07
CA ILE A 102 5.47 3.66 -23.86
C ILE A 102 4.00 3.81 -23.45
N ALA A 103 3.10 3.76 -24.43
CA ALA A 103 1.64 3.78 -24.21
C ALA A 103 0.95 2.76 -25.11
N TYR A 104 0.07 1.94 -24.54
CA TYR A 104 -0.82 1.08 -25.32
C TYR A 104 -2.01 1.88 -25.88
N ILE A 105 -2.35 1.67 -27.15
CA ILE A 105 -3.45 2.34 -27.82
C ILE A 105 -4.64 1.37 -27.94
N PRO A 106 -5.69 1.50 -27.12
CA PRO A 106 -6.79 0.54 -27.10
C PRO A 106 -7.81 0.74 -28.23
N GLU A 107 -7.88 1.93 -28.82
CA GLU A 107 -8.89 2.28 -29.83
C GLU A 107 -8.40 3.29 -30.87
N GLY A 108 -9.21 3.53 -31.91
CA GLY A 108 -8.88 4.44 -33.00
C GLY A 108 -8.09 3.80 -34.14
N VAL A 109 -7.41 4.62 -34.94
CA VAL A 109 -6.72 4.18 -36.18
C VAL A 109 -5.53 3.27 -35.88
N TYR A 110 -4.92 3.43 -34.72
CA TYR A 110 -3.79 2.63 -34.25
C TYR A 110 -4.17 1.69 -33.10
N ALA A 111 -5.43 1.28 -33.00
CA ALA A 111 -5.86 0.32 -32.00
C ALA A 111 -4.98 -0.95 -32.01
N GLY A 112 -4.57 -1.40 -30.84
CA GLY A 112 -3.68 -2.56 -30.67
C GLY A 112 -2.20 -2.29 -31.01
N HIS A 113 -1.77 -1.03 -31.08
CA HIS A 113 -0.37 -0.64 -31.25
C HIS A 113 0.18 0.03 -29.99
N PHE A 114 1.49 0.23 -29.96
CA PHE A 114 2.14 1.06 -28.95
C PHE A 114 2.56 2.41 -29.54
N ALA A 115 2.48 3.47 -28.75
CA ALA A 115 3.21 4.71 -28.97
C ALA A 115 4.44 4.73 -28.05
N ILE A 116 5.61 5.05 -28.59
CA ILE A 116 6.88 5.09 -27.86
C ILE A 116 7.53 6.46 -28.05
N THR A 117 7.95 7.11 -26.97
CA THR A 117 8.75 8.34 -27.02
C THR A 117 10.24 8.01 -27.07
N ASP A 118 10.99 8.82 -27.81
CA ASP A 118 12.45 8.84 -27.75
C ASP A 118 12.91 10.27 -27.49
N ASP A 119 13.58 10.44 -26.35
CA ASP A 119 13.99 11.74 -25.83
C ASP A 119 15.21 12.33 -26.56
N SER A 120 16.01 11.47 -27.22
CA SER A 120 17.23 11.85 -27.92
C SER A 120 16.97 12.40 -29.32
N VAL A 121 15.88 11.98 -29.95
CA VAL A 121 15.49 12.41 -31.31
C VAL A 121 14.19 13.21 -31.38
N ASP A 122 13.59 13.52 -30.23
CA ASP A 122 12.37 14.33 -30.09
C ASP A 122 11.19 13.80 -30.95
N LYS A 123 10.86 12.51 -30.81
CA LYS A 123 9.82 11.85 -31.60
C LYS A 123 8.93 10.93 -30.79
N VAL A 124 7.75 10.70 -31.35
CA VAL A 124 6.88 9.57 -31.02
C VAL A 124 6.87 8.60 -32.19
N PHE A 125 7.06 7.32 -31.91
CA PHE A 125 6.93 6.21 -32.85
C PHE A 125 5.68 5.40 -32.53
N ILE A 126 4.91 5.03 -33.55
CA ILE A 126 3.80 4.09 -33.44
C ILE A 126 4.27 2.74 -33.99
N VAL A 127 4.18 1.69 -33.17
CA VAL A 127 4.79 0.39 -33.47
C VAL A 127 3.79 -0.75 -33.28
N ALA A 128 3.91 -1.80 -34.10
CA ALA A 128 3.02 -2.95 -34.04
C ALA A 128 3.25 -3.78 -32.77
N TYR A 129 2.16 -4.15 -32.08
CA TYR A 129 2.20 -4.99 -30.87
C TYR A 129 2.89 -6.35 -31.08
N ALA A 130 2.76 -6.92 -32.27
CA ALA A 130 3.22 -8.29 -32.53
C ALA A 130 4.75 -8.41 -32.61
N ASP A 131 5.42 -7.43 -33.22
CA ASP A 131 6.84 -7.53 -33.62
C ASP A 131 7.63 -6.23 -33.52
N GLY A 132 7.02 -5.14 -33.04
CA GLY A 132 7.68 -3.84 -32.94
C GLY A 132 7.93 -3.14 -34.27
N SER A 133 7.33 -3.60 -35.37
CA SER A 133 7.51 -2.94 -36.67
C SER A 133 6.94 -1.51 -36.67
N LEU A 134 7.71 -0.57 -37.21
CA LEU A 134 7.33 0.84 -37.28
C LEU A 134 6.14 1.06 -38.23
N VAL A 135 5.10 1.72 -37.74
CA VAL A 135 3.86 2.02 -38.45
C VAL A 135 3.75 3.50 -38.82
N ALA A 136 4.05 4.39 -37.88
CA ALA A 136 4.02 5.84 -38.08
C ALA A 136 4.99 6.53 -37.12
N GLU A 137 5.31 7.79 -37.39
CA GLU A 137 6.09 8.64 -36.49
C GLU A 137 5.69 10.11 -36.64
N PHE A 138 5.90 10.90 -35.59
CA PHE A 138 5.79 12.35 -35.65
C PHE A 138 6.75 13.05 -34.67
N PRO A 139 7.24 14.26 -34.99
CA PRO A 139 8.16 15.02 -34.14
C PRO A 139 7.45 15.75 -33.00
N THR A 140 8.03 15.73 -31.79
CA THR A 140 7.50 16.42 -30.60
C THR A 140 7.87 17.90 -30.55
N THR A 141 8.97 18.28 -31.22
CA THR A 141 9.41 19.68 -31.32
C THR A 141 8.37 20.62 -31.96
N THR A 142 7.41 20.08 -32.71
CA THR A 142 6.33 20.87 -33.35
C THR A 142 5.38 21.52 -32.34
N PHE A 143 5.27 20.97 -31.14
CA PHE A 143 4.47 21.51 -30.05
C PHE A 143 5.30 21.95 -28.83
N GLY A 144 6.63 21.99 -28.99
CA GLY A 144 7.54 22.57 -28.01
C GLY A 144 8.13 21.58 -27.00
N SER A 145 7.89 20.27 -27.15
CA SER A 145 8.55 19.25 -26.35
C SER A 145 9.85 18.80 -27.04
N ALA A 146 10.98 19.08 -26.40
CA ALA A 146 12.33 18.79 -26.88
C ALA A 146 13.09 17.81 -25.96
N ASN A 147 12.33 17.16 -25.08
CA ASN A 147 12.75 16.05 -24.25
C ASN A 147 11.49 15.27 -23.83
N PRO A 148 10.81 14.57 -24.76
CA PRO A 148 9.63 13.78 -24.41
C PRO A 148 10.03 12.56 -23.57
N GLN A 149 9.76 12.59 -22.26
CA GLN A 149 10.18 11.53 -21.33
C GLN A 149 9.18 10.38 -21.29
N SER A 150 7.89 10.69 -21.25
CA SER A 150 6.87 9.64 -21.14
C SER A 150 5.57 10.03 -21.83
N ILE A 151 4.74 9.01 -22.08
CA ILE A 151 3.53 9.11 -22.88
C ILE A 151 2.44 8.20 -22.31
N THR A 152 1.19 8.64 -22.37
CA THR A 152 0.02 7.82 -22.05
C THR A 152 -1.13 8.08 -23.01
N TYR A 153 -2.02 7.10 -23.15
CA TYR A 153 -3.26 7.24 -23.90
C TYR A 153 -4.38 7.75 -22.99
N VAL A 154 -5.06 8.81 -23.41
CA VAL A 154 -6.16 9.42 -22.65
C VAL A 154 -7.48 8.82 -23.11
N SER A 155 -8.08 7.96 -22.29
CA SER A 155 -9.32 7.23 -22.64
C SER A 155 -10.62 7.94 -22.22
N GLY A 156 -10.54 9.06 -21.48
CA GLY A 156 -11.71 9.79 -20.97
C GLY A 156 -11.48 11.29 -20.83
N GLY A 157 -12.55 12.04 -20.52
CA GLY A 157 -12.49 13.49 -20.31
C GLY A 157 -12.31 14.34 -21.57
N THR A 158 -11.76 15.54 -21.39
CA THR A 158 -11.65 16.60 -22.43
C THR A 158 -10.79 16.17 -23.61
N TYR A 159 -9.70 15.44 -23.33
CA TYR A 159 -8.73 15.01 -24.34
C TYR A 159 -8.86 13.52 -24.70
N ALA A 160 -10.02 12.90 -24.46
CA ALA A 160 -10.27 11.51 -24.84
C ALA A 160 -9.91 11.24 -26.31
N GLY A 161 -9.20 10.14 -26.57
CA GLY A 161 -8.72 9.77 -27.90
C GLY A 161 -7.34 10.32 -28.27
N ASN A 162 -6.72 11.14 -27.42
CA ASN A 162 -5.40 11.73 -27.64
C ASN A 162 -4.32 11.05 -26.80
N LEU A 163 -3.07 11.39 -27.12
CA LEU A 163 -1.90 11.05 -26.33
C LEU A 163 -1.57 12.22 -25.40
N ALA A 164 -1.19 11.95 -24.16
CA ALA A 164 -0.60 12.91 -23.24
C ALA A 164 0.89 12.60 -23.09
N ILE A 165 1.74 13.60 -23.32
CA ILE A 165 3.20 13.48 -23.28
C ILE A 165 3.72 14.43 -22.20
N VAL A 166 4.64 13.95 -21.37
CA VAL A 166 5.30 14.76 -20.34
C VAL A 166 6.73 15.08 -20.74
N ASP A 167 7.18 16.30 -20.44
CA ASP A 167 8.51 16.80 -20.78
C ASP A 167 9.17 17.47 -19.55
N PRO A 168 10.20 16.86 -18.96
CA PRO A 168 10.87 17.36 -17.75
C PRO A 168 11.75 18.59 -18.00
N THR A 169 12.01 18.97 -19.26
CA THR A 169 12.81 20.17 -19.54
C THR A 169 11.95 21.43 -19.49
N THR A 170 10.69 21.27 -19.88
CA THR A 170 9.70 22.37 -19.88
C THR A 170 8.81 22.37 -18.65
N ASP A 171 8.69 21.24 -17.95
CA ASP A 171 7.69 20.96 -16.91
C ASP A 171 6.25 21.10 -17.43
N TYR A 172 5.95 20.47 -18.57
CA TYR A 172 4.62 20.51 -19.19
C TYR A 172 4.09 19.11 -19.52
N VAL A 173 2.75 19.04 -19.54
CA VAL A 173 2.01 17.98 -20.22
C VAL A 173 1.43 18.54 -21.51
N TYR A 174 1.60 17.80 -22.61
CA TYR A 174 1.08 18.11 -23.93
C TYR A 174 0.08 17.05 -24.37
N PHE A 175 -1.13 17.47 -24.76
CA PHE A 175 -2.13 16.60 -25.38
C PHE A 175 -2.06 16.72 -26.90
N VAL A 176 -1.84 15.61 -27.59
CA VAL A 176 -1.63 15.58 -29.05
C VAL A 176 -2.46 14.50 -29.72
N ASP A 177 -2.93 14.79 -30.92
CA ASP A 177 -3.55 13.76 -31.75
C ASP A 177 -2.48 12.84 -32.39
N PHE A 178 -2.92 11.74 -33.02
CA PHE A 178 -2.00 10.80 -33.67
C PHE A 178 -1.35 11.31 -34.97
N ALA A 179 -1.63 12.55 -35.38
CA ALA A 179 -0.92 13.24 -36.45
C ALA A 179 0.13 14.23 -35.91
N GLY A 180 0.29 14.31 -34.58
CA GLY A 180 1.22 15.21 -33.91
C GLY A 180 0.71 16.64 -33.76
N ASN A 181 -0.60 16.91 -33.93
CA ASN A 181 -1.15 18.24 -33.71
C ASN A 181 -1.51 18.44 -32.23
N LEU A 182 -1.03 19.56 -31.66
CA LEU A 182 -1.35 19.98 -30.29
C LEU A 182 -2.84 20.28 -30.12
N GLN A 183 -3.47 19.61 -29.15
CA GLN A 183 -4.85 19.83 -28.74
C GLN A 183 -4.94 20.70 -27.49
N GLY A 184 -3.97 20.62 -26.59
CA GLY A 184 -3.89 21.41 -25.36
C GLY A 184 -2.63 21.12 -24.56
N SER A 185 -2.34 21.93 -23.56
CA SER A 185 -1.23 21.70 -22.63
C SER A 185 -1.42 22.44 -21.31
N PHE A 186 -0.71 22.02 -20.27
CA PHE A 186 -0.64 22.74 -19.00
C PHE A 186 0.74 22.55 -18.32
N PRO A 187 1.20 23.52 -17.51
CA PRO A 187 2.42 23.39 -16.73
C PRO A 187 2.21 22.54 -15.47
N ILE A 188 3.23 21.77 -15.07
CA ILE A 188 3.27 20.99 -13.82
C ILE A 188 4.30 21.52 -12.82
N GLY A 189 5.31 22.25 -13.28
CA GLY A 189 6.38 22.80 -12.43
C GLY A 189 5.89 23.74 -11.32
N SER A 190 4.78 24.45 -11.53
CA SER A 190 4.20 25.31 -10.48
C SER A 190 3.66 24.54 -9.27
N SER A 191 3.41 23.24 -9.41
CA SER A 191 2.96 22.35 -8.35
C SER A 191 4.11 21.62 -7.65
N GLY A 192 5.36 21.85 -8.09
CA GLY A 192 6.56 21.23 -7.52
C GLY A 192 7.04 19.96 -8.21
N CYS A 193 6.35 19.51 -9.27
CA CYS A 193 6.84 18.44 -10.15
C CYS A 193 7.74 19.06 -11.23
N THR A 194 9.06 18.99 -11.02
CA THR A 194 10.07 19.66 -11.85
C THR A 194 11.04 18.70 -12.54
N TYR A 195 10.88 17.40 -12.28
CA TYR A 195 11.66 16.32 -12.88
C TYR A 195 10.72 15.16 -13.18
N SER A 196 9.76 15.40 -14.07
CA SER A 196 8.76 14.40 -14.44
C SER A 196 9.39 13.23 -15.21
N GLY A 197 9.19 12.00 -14.72
CA GLY A 197 9.53 10.76 -15.41
C GLY A 197 8.35 10.27 -16.23
N GLY A 198 7.59 9.36 -15.64
CA GLY A 198 6.44 8.69 -16.20
C GLY A 198 5.13 9.49 -16.11
N ILE A 199 4.21 9.18 -17.02
CA ILE A 199 2.81 9.65 -16.97
C ILE A 199 1.85 8.50 -17.27
N THR A 200 0.74 8.42 -16.53
CA THR A 200 -0.37 7.50 -16.84
C THR A 200 -1.74 8.14 -16.63
N PHE A 201 -2.72 7.72 -17.41
CA PHE A 201 -4.12 8.11 -17.24
C PHE A 201 -4.84 7.12 -16.31
N ILE A 202 -5.46 7.62 -15.24
CA ILE A 202 -6.26 6.80 -14.33
C ILE A 202 -7.70 6.76 -14.84
N SER A 203 -8.08 5.64 -15.46
CA SER A 203 -9.44 5.45 -15.95
C SER A 203 -10.42 5.39 -14.78
N GLY A 204 -11.42 6.27 -14.77
CA GLY A 204 -12.45 6.36 -13.71
C GLY A 204 -12.42 7.67 -12.93
N THR A 205 -11.24 8.27 -12.73
CA THR A 205 -11.09 9.60 -12.12
C THR A 205 -10.87 10.71 -13.14
N GLU A 206 -10.43 10.35 -14.35
CA GLU A 206 -9.99 11.27 -15.40
C GLU A 206 -8.72 12.06 -15.05
N TYR A 207 -7.97 11.61 -14.03
CA TYR A 207 -6.71 12.21 -13.61
C TYR A 207 -5.51 11.64 -14.38
N LEU A 208 -4.46 12.44 -14.47
CA LEU A 208 -3.13 12.04 -14.90
C LEU A 208 -2.27 11.87 -13.65
N ALA A 209 -1.72 10.67 -13.45
CA ALA A 209 -0.67 10.43 -12.48
C ALA A 209 0.68 10.65 -13.15
N ILE A 210 1.50 11.50 -12.56
CA ILE A 210 2.83 11.87 -13.05
C ILE A 210 3.81 11.64 -11.93
N ILE A 211 4.87 10.89 -12.18
CA ILE A 211 5.92 10.65 -11.19
C ILE A 211 7.06 11.64 -11.38
N ASP A 212 7.54 12.21 -10.27
CA ASP A 212 8.75 13.02 -10.24
C ASP A 212 9.91 12.16 -9.73
N TYR A 213 10.87 11.83 -10.59
CA TYR A 213 11.95 10.89 -10.26
C TYR A 213 12.98 11.48 -9.30
N SER A 214 12.99 12.81 -9.10
CA SER A 214 13.89 13.44 -8.13
C SER A 214 13.34 13.43 -6.71
N LEU A 215 12.00 13.47 -6.60
CA LEU A 215 11.27 13.46 -5.34
C LEU A 215 10.79 12.07 -4.95
N ASN A 216 10.66 11.15 -5.92
CA ASN A 216 9.93 9.87 -5.80
C ASN A 216 8.46 10.06 -5.40
N ASP A 217 7.87 11.18 -5.82
CA ASP A 217 6.46 11.50 -5.57
C ASP A 217 5.61 11.28 -6.83
N VAL A 218 4.40 10.79 -6.63
CA VAL A 218 3.35 10.76 -7.66
C VAL A 218 2.41 11.94 -7.44
N PHE A 219 2.21 12.73 -8.49
CA PHE A 219 1.30 13.86 -8.53
C PHE A 219 0.06 13.51 -9.36
N LEU A 220 -1.13 13.75 -8.82
CA LEU A 220 -2.39 13.56 -9.53
C LEU A 220 -2.92 14.89 -10.04
N PHE A 221 -2.98 15.08 -11.35
CA PHE A 221 -3.53 16.28 -11.99
C PHE A 221 -4.86 15.99 -12.67
N ASP A 222 -5.80 16.93 -12.62
CA ASP A 222 -6.90 16.92 -13.58
C ASP A 222 -6.39 17.33 -14.98
N GLN A 223 -7.20 17.11 -16.02
CA GLN A 223 -6.82 17.47 -17.40
C GLN A 223 -6.72 18.99 -17.65
N SER A 224 -7.08 19.83 -16.68
CA SER A 224 -6.88 21.28 -16.73
C SER A 224 -5.59 21.74 -16.06
N GLY A 225 -4.82 20.81 -15.46
CA GLY A 225 -3.56 21.08 -14.77
C GLY A 225 -3.72 21.46 -13.30
N ASN A 226 -4.88 21.23 -12.67
CA ASN A 226 -5.02 21.43 -11.24
C ASN A 226 -4.56 20.19 -10.48
N LEU A 227 -3.62 20.38 -9.54
CA LEU A 227 -3.18 19.32 -8.63
C LEU A 227 -4.34 18.90 -7.71
N GLN A 228 -4.64 17.60 -7.73
CA GLN A 228 -5.67 16.97 -6.92
C GLN A 228 -5.08 16.29 -5.68
N ASP A 229 -3.93 15.64 -5.85
CA ASP A 229 -3.27 14.91 -4.77
C ASP A 229 -1.76 14.71 -5.05
N ARG A 230 -1.01 14.36 -4.01
CA ARG A 230 0.41 14.01 -4.06
C ARG A 230 0.74 13.01 -2.96
N PHE A 231 1.49 11.96 -3.31
CA PHE A 231 1.98 10.99 -2.34
C PHE A 231 3.36 10.44 -2.72
N ASP A 232 4.11 10.03 -1.71
CA ASP A 232 5.47 9.50 -1.83
C ASP A 232 5.46 7.99 -2.11
N VAL A 233 6.31 7.56 -3.05
CA VAL A 233 6.63 6.14 -3.32
C VAL A 233 8.10 5.82 -3.00
N GLY A 234 8.82 6.79 -2.45
CA GLY A 234 10.22 6.75 -2.02
C GLY A 234 10.58 5.64 -1.05
N PHE A 235 9.59 5.11 -0.32
CA PHE A 235 9.80 4.06 0.69
C PHE A 235 10.16 2.71 0.08
N VAL A 236 9.78 2.42 -1.17
CA VAL A 236 10.24 1.22 -1.89
C VAL A 236 11.31 1.52 -2.94
N SER A 237 11.34 2.72 -3.51
CA SER A 237 12.31 3.05 -4.55
C SER A 237 12.80 4.49 -4.47
N SER A 238 14.11 4.67 -4.63
CA SER A 238 14.74 6.00 -4.67
C SER A 238 14.97 6.54 -6.09
N SER A 239 14.56 5.77 -7.10
CA SER A 239 14.83 6.03 -8.51
C SER A 239 13.64 5.54 -9.36
N SER A 240 12.46 6.08 -9.09
CA SER A 240 11.23 5.71 -9.79
C SER A 240 11.04 6.53 -11.06
N TYR A 241 10.93 5.88 -12.22
CA TYR A 241 10.91 6.51 -13.54
C TYR A 241 9.55 6.40 -14.22
N GLY A 242 9.17 5.22 -14.71
CA GLY A 242 7.90 5.02 -15.40
C GLY A 242 6.73 4.72 -14.47
N ILE A 243 5.51 4.99 -14.95
CA ILE A 243 4.27 4.69 -14.22
C ILE A 243 3.16 4.24 -15.18
N ALA A 244 2.36 3.26 -14.77
CA ALA A 244 1.19 2.76 -15.50
C ALA A 244 0.01 2.53 -14.55
N TYR A 245 -1.21 2.65 -15.06
CA TYR A 245 -2.42 2.31 -14.32
C TYR A 245 -2.91 0.91 -14.71
N ASP A 246 -2.88 -0.01 -13.76
CA ASP A 246 -3.41 -1.37 -13.89
C ASP A 246 -4.94 -1.32 -13.76
N THR A 247 -5.63 -1.29 -14.90
CA THR A 247 -7.10 -1.26 -14.91
C THR A 247 -7.74 -2.58 -14.48
N CYS A 248 -6.98 -3.69 -14.39
CA CYS A 248 -7.49 -4.98 -13.97
C CYS A 248 -7.59 -5.08 -12.44
N ASN A 249 -6.68 -4.41 -11.71
CA ASN A 249 -6.61 -4.44 -10.25
C ASN A 249 -6.88 -3.08 -9.57
N GLU A 250 -6.92 -2.01 -10.36
CA GLU A 250 -7.04 -0.60 -9.94
C GLU A 250 -5.82 -0.07 -9.18
N ASP A 251 -4.64 -0.59 -9.48
CA ASP A 251 -3.35 -0.21 -8.87
C ASP A 251 -2.53 0.68 -9.81
N LEU A 252 -1.49 1.34 -9.27
CA LEU A 252 -0.42 1.95 -10.05
C LEU A 252 0.80 1.03 -10.08
N ALA A 253 1.31 0.73 -11.27
CA ALA A 253 2.60 0.09 -11.45
C ALA A 253 3.66 1.18 -11.65
N VAL A 254 4.73 1.16 -10.86
CA VAL A 254 5.87 2.09 -10.97
C VAL A 254 7.12 1.28 -11.24
N VAL A 255 7.90 1.69 -12.23
CA VAL A 255 9.16 1.03 -12.54
C VAL A 255 10.34 1.83 -12.01
N SER A 256 11.33 1.12 -11.49
CA SER A 256 12.56 1.69 -10.95
C SER A 256 13.77 1.24 -11.74
N ASP A 257 14.45 2.21 -12.35
CA ASP A 257 15.72 2.02 -13.05
C ASP A 257 16.82 1.53 -12.09
N GLY A 258 17.07 2.27 -11.00
CA GLY A 258 18.18 1.95 -10.09
C GLY A 258 18.06 0.64 -9.30
N GLN A 259 16.88 0.00 -9.30
CA GLN A 259 16.60 -1.22 -8.55
C GLN A 259 16.21 -2.39 -9.45
N ASP A 260 16.04 -2.17 -10.75
CA ASP A 260 15.55 -3.16 -11.70
C ASP A 260 14.23 -3.80 -11.20
N GLU A 261 13.26 -3.01 -10.74
CA GLU A 261 12.03 -3.52 -10.13
C GLU A 261 10.79 -2.77 -10.63
N VAL A 262 9.66 -3.49 -10.71
CA VAL A 262 8.32 -2.91 -10.84
C VAL A 262 7.57 -3.11 -9.54
N PHE A 263 7.03 -2.03 -8.98
CA PHE A 263 6.22 -2.03 -7.76
C PHE A 263 4.77 -1.70 -8.07
N PHE A 264 3.82 -2.41 -7.46
CA PHE A 264 2.40 -2.14 -7.58
C PHE A 264 1.87 -1.48 -6.32
N PHE A 265 1.12 -0.38 -6.50
CA PHE A 265 0.57 0.43 -5.41
C PHE A 265 -0.95 0.51 -5.47
N ASP A 266 -1.60 0.12 -4.38
CA ASP A 266 -2.99 0.51 -4.12
C ASP A 266 -3.00 1.93 -3.54
N ILE A 267 -3.74 2.84 -4.20
CA ILE A 267 -3.86 4.26 -3.83
C ILE A 267 -5.19 4.61 -3.15
N ARG A 268 -5.95 3.61 -2.71
CA ARG A 268 -7.27 3.77 -2.06
C ARG A 268 -7.17 3.85 -0.55
N GLY A 269 -5.96 3.69 0.01
CA GLY A 269 -5.69 3.82 1.43
C GLY A 269 -5.88 5.26 1.92
N ASN A 270 -6.45 5.44 3.12
CA ASN A 270 -6.65 6.78 3.67
C ASN A 270 -6.72 6.81 5.21
N VAL A 271 -6.34 7.96 5.78
CA VAL A 271 -6.63 8.27 7.20
C VAL A 271 -8.12 8.61 7.34
N VAL A 272 -8.84 7.85 8.17
CA VAL A 272 -10.28 8.04 8.42
C VAL A 272 -10.52 8.95 9.61
N LYS A 273 -9.73 8.78 10.67
CA LYS A 273 -9.91 9.52 11.93
C LYS A 273 -8.56 9.71 12.64
N THR A 274 -8.43 10.80 13.38
CA THR A 274 -7.31 11.05 14.30
C THR A 274 -7.91 11.42 15.66
N ILE A 275 -7.42 10.79 16.71
CA ILE A 275 -7.84 11.02 18.11
C ILE A 275 -6.60 11.48 18.87
N ASN A 276 -6.71 12.62 19.56
CA ASN A 276 -5.66 13.13 20.42
C ASN A 276 -5.69 12.42 21.77
N LEU A 277 -4.68 11.58 22.03
CA LEU A 277 -4.55 10.81 23.26
C LEU A 277 -3.99 11.65 24.41
N PHE A 278 -3.22 12.72 24.11
CA PHE A 278 -2.75 13.67 25.11
C PHE A 278 -3.90 14.34 25.87
N ASP A 279 -4.97 14.70 25.15
CA ASP A 279 -6.17 15.29 25.75
C ASP A 279 -6.91 14.31 26.67
N LEU A 280 -6.70 13.00 26.47
CA LEU A 280 -7.22 11.92 27.31
C LEU A 280 -6.28 11.57 28.48
N GLY A 281 -5.09 12.16 28.53
CA GLY A 281 -4.09 11.96 29.58
C GLY A 281 -2.96 10.98 29.23
N SER A 282 -2.91 10.46 28.00
CA SER A 282 -1.83 9.59 27.55
C SER A 282 -0.73 10.41 26.85
N ALA A 283 0.49 10.36 27.38
CA ALA A 283 1.64 11.14 26.93
C ALA A 283 2.81 10.27 26.44
N SER A 284 2.61 8.95 26.38
CA SER A 284 3.54 8.03 25.73
C SER A 284 2.83 6.75 25.27
N PRO A 285 1.90 6.84 24.30
CA PRO A 285 1.21 5.66 23.79
C PRO A 285 2.20 4.75 23.03
N MET A 286 2.19 3.47 23.36
CA MET A 286 3.12 2.48 22.79
C MET A 286 2.38 1.30 22.13
N GLY A 287 1.59 0.56 22.89
CA GLY A 287 0.85 -0.60 22.40
C GLY A 287 -0.61 -0.27 22.15
N ILE A 288 -1.25 -0.97 21.22
CA ILE A 288 -2.69 -0.85 20.98
C ILE A 288 -3.31 -2.21 20.64
N ALA A 289 -4.52 -2.45 21.14
CA ALA A 289 -5.36 -3.60 20.81
C ALA A 289 -6.81 -3.14 20.61
N TYR A 290 -7.53 -3.81 19.71
CA TYR A 290 -8.96 -3.60 19.57
C TYR A 290 -9.74 -4.65 20.38
N ASP A 291 -10.71 -4.20 21.18
CA ASP A 291 -11.67 -5.06 21.88
C ASP A 291 -13.03 -5.01 21.16
N PRO A 292 -13.34 -6.00 20.30
CA PRO A 292 -14.63 -6.06 19.60
C PRO A 292 -15.81 -6.33 20.54
N SER A 293 -15.59 -6.78 21.78
CA SER A 293 -16.68 -7.01 22.72
C SER A 293 -17.24 -5.71 23.33
N GLN A 294 -16.42 -4.65 23.33
CA GLN A 294 -16.77 -3.32 23.85
C GLN A 294 -16.69 -2.23 22.77
N SER A 295 -16.22 -2.57 21.56
CA SER A 295 -15.93 -1.64 20.46
C SER A 295 -15.04 -0.47 20.88
N VAL A 296 -13.94 -0.78 21.60
CA VAL A 296 -12.95 0.20 22.07
C VAL A 296 -11.53 -0.21 21.71
N TYR A 297 -10.62 0.76 21.66
CA TYR A 297 -9.19 0.52 21.62
C TYR A 297 -8.60 0.55 23.03
N ALA A 298 -7.88 -0.50 23.41
CA ALA A 298 -7.04 -0.54 24.60
C ALA A 298 -5.62 -0.10 24.22
N ILE A 299 -5.13 0.99 24.84
CA ILE A 299 -3.86 1.64 24.50
C ILE A 299 -2.96 1.64 25.72
N ILE A 300 -1.73 1.18 25.56
CA ILE A 300 -0.71 1.23 26.60
C ILE A 300 -0.06 2.59 26.61
N ASP A 301 -0.07 3.24 27.78
CA ASP A 301 0.79 4.38 28.06
C ASP A 301 2.00 3.93 28.91
N ASN A 302 3.18 4.06 28.34
CA ASN A 302 4.40 3.62 29.01
C ASN A 302 4.92 4.64 30.04
N ALA A 303 4.59 5.94 29.93
CA ALA A 303 5.02 6.95 30.89
C ALA A 303 4.24 6.84 32.22
N GLY A 304 2.94 6.54 32.12
CA GLY A 304 2.05 6.30 33.26
C GLY A 304 2.04 4.87 33.78
N ALA A 305 2.47 3.89 32.96
CA ALA A 305 2.21 2.47 33.16
C ALA A 305 0.70 2.21 33.35
N GLU A 306 -0.08 2.64 32.35
CA GLU A 306 -1.53 2.62 32.36
C GLU A 306 -2.09 2.00 31.07
N VAL A 307 -3.33 1.50 31.13
CA VAL A 307 -4.11 1.14 29.93
C VAL A 307 -5.28 2.10 29.82
N PHE A 308 -5.40 2.75 28.65
CA PHE A 308 -6.51 3.62 28.29
C PHE A 308 -7.47 2.89 27.36
N PHE A 309 -8.76 2.89 27.68
CA PHE A 309 -9.81 2.34 26.82
C PHE A 309 -10.54 3.49 26.13
N VAL A 310 -10.38 3.61 24.82
CA VAL A 310 -10.88 4.74 24.03
C VAL A 310 -11.94 4.26 23.06
N ASP A 311 -13.11 4.90 23.10
CA ASP A 311 -14.17 4.69 22.11
C ASP A 311 -13.82 5.47 20.83
N PRO A 312 -13.57 4.78 19.71
CA PRO A 312 -13.18 5.45 18.47
C PRO A 312 -14.29 6.34 17.90
N GLU A 313 -15.55 6.14 18.26
CA GLU A 313 -16.67 6.89 17.71
C GLU A 313 -17.04 8.13 18.49
N SER A 314 -17.01 8.05 19.82
CA SER A 314 -17.20 9.23 20.66
C SER A 314 -15.90 9.98 20.96
N GLU A 315 -14.74 9.41 20.61
CA GLU A 315 -13.40 9.93 20.90
C GLU A 315 -13.14 10.10 22.41
N ALA A 316 -13.94 9.41 23.23
CA ALA A 316 -13.93 9.57 24.67
C ALA A 316 -13.17 8.44 25.36
N LEU A 317 -12.53 8.78 26.48
CA LEU A 317 -12.01 7.81 27.43
C LEU A 317 -13.17 7.09 28.12
N VAL A 318 -13.26 5.78 27.93
CA VAL A 318 -14.27 4.90 28.54
C VAL A 318 -13.81 4.43 29.91
N ALA A 319 -12.56 3.99 30.01
CA ALA A 319 -11.95 3.51 31.23
C ALA A 319 -10.43 3.71 31.20
N GLN A 320 -9.82 3.71 32.38
CA GLN A 320 -8.37 3.78 32.57
C GLN A 320 -8.00 2.94 33.77
N CYS A 321 -6.83 2.30 33.74
CA CYS A 321 -6.34 1.50 34.84
C CYS A 321 -4.81 1.57 34.96
N ASP A 322 -4.32 1.41 36.20
CA ASP A 322 -2.90 1.39 36.55
C ASP A 322 -2.37 -0.05 36.55
N ILE A 323 -1.30 -0.29 35.79
CA ILE A 323 -0.61 -1.58 35.68
C ILE A 323 0.82 -1.53 36.26
N SER A 324 1.24 -0.40 36.84
CA SER A 324 2.58 -0.17 37.39
C SER A 324 3.02 -1.19 38.45
N ALA A 325 2.07 -1.82 39.13
CA ALA A 325 2.33 -2.84 40.15
C ALA A 325 3.00 -4.11 39.58
N PHE A 326 2.81 -4.41 38.29
CA PHE A 326 3.35 -5.62 37.65
C PHE A 326 4.03 -5.37 36.31
N SER A 327 3.58 -4.39 35.52
CA SER A 327 4.14 -4.06 34.20
C SER A 327 4.51 -2.57 34.09
N PRO A 328 5.60 -2.14 34.74
CA PRO A 328 6.03 -0.74 34.74
C PRO A 328 6.68 -0.29 33.42
N SER A 329 6.90 -1.19 32.45
CA SER A 329 7.54 -0.88 31.17
C SER A 329 6.83 -1.62 30.03
N ALA A 330 5.49 -1.52 30.02
CA ALA A 330 4.64 -2.13 29.01
C ALA A 330 4.90 -1.52 27.62
N LYS A 331 5.04 -2.37 26.60
CA LYS A 331 5.31 -1.97 25.20
C LYS A 331 4.19 -2.30 24.24
N GLY A 332 3.70 -3.54 24.29
CA GLY A 332 2.64 -4.02 23.42
C GLY A 332 1.46 -4.57 24.23
N ILE A 333 0.27 -4.55 23.63
CA ILE A 333 -0.95 -5.15 24.17
C ILE A 333 -1.68 -5.86 23.04
N THR A 334 -2.32 -6.99 23.33
CA THR A 334 -3.20 -7.69 22.38
C THR A 334 -4.44 -8.22 23.07
N TYR A 335 -5.54 -8.34 22.33
CA TYR A 335 -6.80 -8.88 22.81
C TYR A 335 -6.94 -10.36 22.44
N GLY A 336 -7.19 -11.19 23.45
CA GLY A 336 -7.45 -12.62 23.30
C GLY A 336 -8.95 -12.94 23.41
N PRO A 337 -9.70 -13.06 22.29
CA PRO A 337 -11.16 -13.25 22.30
C PRO A 337 -11.62 -14.53 23.00
N GLY A 338 -10.80 -15.58 23.06
CA GLY A 338 -11.18 -16.84 23.70
C GLY A 338 -11.51 -16.71 25.19
N ALA A 339 -10.89 -15.76 25.89
CA ALA A 339 -11.14 -15.50 27.31
C ALA A 339 -11.64 -14.07 27.60
N GLY A 340 -11.66 -13.17 26.60
CA GLY A 340 -11.99 -11.75 26.79
C GLY A 340 -10.92 -10.99 27.58
N ASN A 341 -9.68 -11.46 27.53
CA ASN A 341 -8.54 -10.93 28.30
C ASN A 341 -7.56 -10.20 27.38
N PHE A 342 -6.75 -9.33 27.97
CA PHE A 342 -5.63 -8.70 27.29
C PHE A 342 -4.32 -9.33 27.72
N SER A 343 -3.36 -9.41 26.81
CA SER A 343 -1.98 -9.79 27.12
C SER A 343 -1.06 -8.64 26.79
N ILE A 344 -0.22 -8.27 27.75
CA ILE A 344 0.70 -7.14 27.71
C ILE A 344 2.11 -7.69 27.72
N VAL A 345 2.97 -7.17 26.83
CA VAL A 345 4.40 -7.49 26.85
C VAL A 345 5.18 -6.34 27.50
N ASP A 346 6.09 -6.69 28.39
CA ASP A 346 6.93 -5.76 29.17
C ASP A 346 8.41 -6.02 28.88
N ASP A 347 9.13 -4.97 28.50
CA ASP A 347 10.53 -5.08 28.06
C ASP A 347 11.52 -5.22 29.21
N ASN A 348 11.24 -4.63 30.37
CA ASN A 348 12.12 -4.67 31.53
C ASN A 348 11.97 -5.98 32.30
N LYS A 349 10.77 -6.55 32.29
CA LYS A 349 10.47 -7.84 32.93
C LYS A 349 10.72 -9.03 32.04
N ASP A 350 10.95 -8.83 30.74
CA ASP A 350 10.99 -9.89 29.72
C ASP A 350 9.81 -10.85 29.93
N ALA A 351 8.60 -10.31 30.04
CA ALA A 351 7.42 -11.08 30.45
C ALA A 351 6.15 -10.64 29.72
N ILE A 352 5.22 -11.59 29.61
CA ILE A 352 3.85 -11.37 29.19
C ILE A 352 2.94 -11.45 30.41
N PHE A 353 2.13 -10.41 30.63
CA PHE A 353 1.12 -10.32 31.68
C PHE A 353 -0.27 -10.40 31.05
N THR A 354 -1.12 -11.29 31.56
CA THR A 354 -2.52 -11.38 31.12
C THR A 354 -3.43 -10.72 32.14
N ILE A 355 -4.28 -9.81 31.68
CA ILE A 355 -5.23 -9.06 32.51
C ILE A 355 -6.66 -9.24 32.00
N ASP A 356 -7.66 -9.07 32.86
CA ASP A 356 -9.05 -8.90 32.43
C ASP A 356 -9.33 -7.46 31.96
N SER A 357 -10.56 -7.19 31.51
CA SER A 357 -11.01 -5.85 31.13
C SER A 357 -11.08 -4.84 32.28
N SER A 358 -10.93 -5.29 33.53
CA SER A 358 -10.79 -4.44 34.72
C SER A 358 -9.33 -4.28 35.14
N CYS A 359 -8.39 -4.74 34.30
CA CYS A 359 -6.94 -4.74 34.52
C CYS A 359 -6.46 -5.52 35.74
N THR A 360 -7.23 -6.51 36.17
CA THR A 360 -6.80 -7.46 37.20
C THR A 360 -5.84 -8.46 36.57
N LEU A 361 -4.66 -8.63 37.17
CA LEU A 361 -3.69 -9.64 36.73
C LEU A 361 -4.26 -11.06 36.92
N ILE A 362 -4.35 -11.80 35.82
CA ILE A 362 -4.83 -13.19 35.76
C ILE A 362 -3.64 -14.16 35.72
N ALA A 363 -2.65 -13.86 34.88
CA ALA A 363 -1.51 -14.73 34.65
C ALA A 363 -0.27 -13.92 34.29
N GLN A 364 0.90 -14.51 34.53
CA GLN A 364 2.19 -13.98 34.14
C GLN A 364 3.02 -15.11 33.54
N PHE A 365 3.75 -14.78 32.49
CA PHE A 365 4.67 -15.68 31.82
C PHE A 365 5.99 -14.95 31.51
N ASP A 366 7.12 -15.52 31.94
CA ASP A 366 8.46 -15.03 31.62
C ASP A 366 8.85 -15.54 30.21
N ILE A 367 9.30 -14.65 29.33
CA ILE A 367 9.80 -15.01 27.98
C ILE A 367 11.32 -15.04 27.90
N GLY A 368 12.03 -14.38 28.82
CA GLY A 368 13.50 -14.41 28.91
C GLY A 368 14.06 -15.80 29.25
N THR A 369 13.45 -16.50 30.20
CA THR A 369 13.90 -17.82 30.70
C THR A 369 13.60 -18.97 29.72
N PHE A 370 12.78 -18.72 28.71
CA PHE A 370 11.97 -19.73 28.04
C PHE A 370 12.22 -19.82 26.53
N GLY A 371 13.47 -19.57 26.13
CA GLY A 371 13.98 -19.88 24.78
C GLY A 371 14.02 -18.70 23.81
N ILE A 372 13.29 -17.61 24.08
CA ILE A 372 13.39 -16.37 23.29
C ILE A 372 14.70 -15.64 23.61
N SER A 373 15.22 -15.77 24.83
CA SER A 373 16.39 -14.99 25.30
C SER A 373 16.21 -13.50 24.97
N SER A 374 14.97 -13.04 25.09
CA SER A 374 14.51 -11.68 24.80
C SER A 374 15.33 -10.72 25.63
N THR A 375 15.59 -9.55 25.06
CA THR A 375 16.11 -8.43 25.85
C THR A 375 15.31 -7.16 25.65
N TYR A 376 14.41 -7.11 24.66
CA TYR A 376 13.59 -5.95 24.36
C TYR A 376 12.36 -6.34 23.53
N PRO A 377 11.44 -7.15 24.10
CA PRO A 377 10.18 -7.44 23.44
C PRO A 377 9.34 -6.15 23.30
N SER A 378 8.92 -5.82 22.09
CA SER A 378 8.32 -4.52 21.76
C SER A 378 6.83 -4.62 21.40
N GLY A 379 6.40 -5.72 20.79
CA GLY A 379 5.02 -5.90 20.32
C GLY A 379 4.50 -7.32 20.54
N ILE A 380 3.18 -7.46 20.60
CA ILE A 380 2.50 -8.74 20.79
C ILE A 380 1.18 -8.77 20.00
N ALA A 381 0.88 -9.90 19.36
CA ALA A 381 -0.38 -10.14 18.65
C ALA A 381 -0.92 -11.54 18.97
N TYR A 382 -2.23 -11.64 19.18
CA TYR A 382 -2.93 -12.92 19.28
C TYR A 382 -3.22 -13.49 17.89
N VAL A 383 -2.98 -14.80 17.70
CA VAL A 383 -3.24 -15.53 16.46
C VAL A 383 -4.49 -16.41 16.66
N PRO A 384 -5.67 -16.01 16.17
CA PRO A 384 -6.93 -16.69 16.49
C PRO A 384 -7.01 -18.14 16.01
N SER A 385 -6.38 -18.47 14.89
CA SER A 385 -6.42 -19.81 14.28
C SER A 385 -5.74 -20.88 15.13
N SER A 386 -4.70 -20.52 15.88
CA SER A 386 -3.89 -21.43 16.69
C SER A 386 -4.02 -21.19 18.20
N GLY A 387 -4.46 -20.00 18.60
CA GLY A 387 -4.43 -19.52 19.98
C GLY A 387 -3.03 -19.15 20.48
N TYR A 388 -2.04 -19.07 19.58
CA TYR A 388 -0.68 -18.64 19.90
C TYR A 388 -0.59 -17.12 20.01
N MET A 389 0.53 -16.65 20.56
CA MET A 389 0.92 -15.25 20.52
C MET A 389 2.11 -15.09 19.59
N ALA A 390 2.09 -14.10 18.70
CA ALA A 390 3.27 -13.62 18.02
C ALA A 390 3.88 -12.48 18.86
N VAL A 391 5.19 -12.55 19.12
CA VAL A 391 5.94 -11.53 19.87
C VAL A 391 7.06 -11.04 18.98
N VAL A 392 7.19 -9.72 18.81
CA VAL A 392 8.34 -9.11 18.15
C VAL A 392 9.35 -8.64 19.19
N ASP A 393 10.62 -8.89 18.92
CA ASP A 393 11.75 -8.37 19.70
C ASP A 393 12.74 -7.73 18.74
N TYR A 394 12.91 -6.42 18.84
CA TYR A 394 13.76 -5.68 17.91
C TYR A 394 15.27 -5.94 18.13
N THR A 395 15.68 -6.49 19.28
CA THR A 395 17.09 -6.89 19.48
C THR A 395 17.42 -8.24 18.87
N LYS A 396 16.39 -8.99 18.45
CA LYS A 396 16.52 -10.26 17.75
C LYS A 396 16.25 -10.15 16.25
N ASP A 397 15.71 -9.01 15.81
CA ASP A 397 15.19 -8.83 14.46
C ASP A 397 14.28 -10.00 14.07
N ALA A 398 13.39 -10.42 14.98
CA ALA A 398 12.55 -11.60 14.81
C ALA A 398 11.14 -11.44 15.37
N ALA A 399 10.17 -12.07 14.70
CA ALA A 399 8.87 -12.39 15.25
C ALA A 399 8.81 -13.87 15.65
N MET A 400 8.31 -14.14 16.85
CA MET A 400 8.30 -15.48 17.44
C MET A 400 6.89 -15.87 17.85
N LEU A 401 6.44 -17.04 17.38
CA LEU A 401 5.16 -17.61 17.78
C LEU A 401 5.35 -18.47 19.03
N VAL A 402 4.60 -18.17 20.09
CA VAL A 402 4.65 -18.86 21.37
C VAL A 402 3.31 -19.45 21.77
N ASP A 403 3.36 -20.67 22.32
CA ASP A 403 2.21 -21.36 22.90
C ASP A 403 2.14 -21.07 24.40
N LEU A 404 1.17 -20.24 24.82
CA LEU A 404 0.98 -19.89 26.24
C LEU A 404 0.53 -21.09 27.09
N SER A 405 -0.04 -22.14 26.50
CA SER A 405 -0.40 -23.37 27.23
C SER A 405 0.83 -24.24 27.53
N ARG A 406 1.94 -24.01 26.81
CA ARG A 406 3.22 -24.68 26.97
C ARG A 406 4.34 -23.65 27.11
N PRO A 407 4.35 -22.90 28.24
CA PRO A 407 5.35 -21.89 28.58
C PRO A 407 6.77 -22.25 28.11
N GLY A 408 7.28 -21.49 27.15
CA GLY A 408 8.66 -21.53 26.65
C GLY A 408 9.00 -22.49 25.54
N ARG A 409 7.99 -22.80 24.72
CA ARG A 409 8.22 -23.40 23.42
C ARG A 409 7.90 -22.37 22.35
N ILE A 410 8.94 -21.88 21.68
CA ILE A 410 8.80 -21.25 20.36
C ILE A 410 8.25 -22.34 19.44
N VAL A 411 7.12 -22.04 18.81
CA VAL A 411 6.46 -22.93 17.86
C VAL A 411 7.01 -22.68 16.47
N ASP A 412 7.18 -21.41 16.11
CA ASP A 412 7.72 -20.96 14.83
C ASP A 412 8.35 -19.57 15.01
N GLN A 413 9.19 -19.16 14.07
CA GLN A 413 9.77 -17.81 14.05
C GLN A 413 10.14 -17.40 12.62
N PHE A 414 10.14 -16.10 12.36
CA PHE A 414 10.67 -15.54 11.11
C PHE A 414 11.52 -14.30 11.39
N SER A 415 12.47 -14.05 10.50
CA SER A 415 13.38 -12.90 10.56
C SER A 415 12.71 -11.64 10.03
N LEU A 416 12.93 -10.51 10.68
CA LEU A 416 12.47 -9.19 10.27
C LEU A 416 13.46 -8.53 9.30
N ASP A 417 14.74 -8.90 9.38
CA ASP A 417 15.78 -8.48 8.42
C ASP A 417 15.44 -8.87 6.98
N ALA A 418 14.65 -9.95 6.78
CA ALA A 418 14.28 -10.46 5.47
C ALA A 418 13.50 -9.44 4.61
N PHE A 419 12.87 -8.46 5.26
CA PHE A 419 12.13 -7.38 4.62
C PHE A 419 12.61 -5.99 5.11
N GLY A 420 13.79 -5.93 5.73
CA GLY A 420 14.46 -4.68 6.08
C GLY A 420 13.99 -3.99 7.36
N SER A 421 13.13 -4.60 8.18
CA SER A 421 12.75 -4.02 9.47
C SER A 421 13.84 -4.30 10.52
N SER A 422 14.32 -3.21 11.16
CA SER A 422 15.40 -3.23 12.15
C SER A 422 15.00 -2.61 13.48
N TYR A 423 13.79 -2.05 13.56
CA TYR A 423 13.25 -1.47 14.79
C TYR A 423 11.74 -1.71 14.88
N ALA A 424 11.34 -2.98 14.81
CA ALA A 424 9.95 -3.37 14.97
C ALA A 424 9.40 -2.98 16.34
N SER A 425 8.37 -2.14 16.37
CA SER A 425 7.79 -1.55 17.58
C SER A 425 6.43 -2.16 17.94
N GLY A 426 5.73 -2.75 16.98
CA GLY A 426 4.39 -3.30 17.16
C GLY A 426 4.06 -4.36 16.13
N ILE A 427 3.05 -5.17 16.43
CA ILE A 427 2.57 -6.24 15.56
C ILE A 427 1.06 -6.43 15.75
N SER A 428 0.34 -6.67 14.66
CA SER A 428 -1.07 -7.06 14.67
C SER A 428 -1.30 -8.22 13.72
N HIS A 429 -2.21 -9.13 14.06
CA HIS A 429 -2.65 -10.19 13.15
C HIS A 429 -3.85 -9.70 12.35
N ILE A 430 -3.85 -9.95 11.04
CA ILE A 430 -4.94 -9.62 10.12
C ILE A 430 -5.78 -10.89 9.90
N PRO A 431 -6.96 -11.03 10.52
CA PRO A 431 -7.75 -12.25 10.42
C PRO A 431 -8.24 -12.58 9.01
N ALA A 432 -8.35 -11.57 8.14
CA ALA A 432 -8.88 -11.73 6.78
C ALA A 432 -8.02 -12.64 5.89
N ASN A 433 -6.70 -12.59 6.06
CA ASN A 433 -5.72 -13.36 5.26
C ASN A 433 -4.71 -14.15 6.11
N GLY A 434 -4.68 -13.95 7.42
CA GLY A 434 -3.74 -14.60 8.34
C GLY A 434 -2.36 -13.94 8.40
N ASN A 435 -2.18 -12.79 7.74
CA ASN A 435 -0.93 -12.05 7.73
C ASN A 435 -0.71 -11.27 9.03
N PHE A 436 0.50 -10.76 9.21
CA PHE A 436 0.88 -9.86 10.29
C PHE A 436 1.23 -8.49 9.73
N ALA A 437 0.66 -7.43 10.32
CA ALA A 437 1.13 -6.07 10.11
C ALA A 437 2.12 -5.70 11.22
N ILE A 438 3.32 -5.27 10.85
CA ILE A 438 4.44 -4.98 11.77
C ILE A 438 4.87 -3.53 11.54
N THR A 439 4.85 -2.73 12.59
CA THR A 439 5.31 -1.33 12.57
C THR A 439 6.81 -1.27 12.82
N ASP A 440 7.53 -0.47 12.05
CA ASP A 440 8.92 -0.11 12.30
C ASP A 440 9.01 1.39 12.63
N SER A 441 9.36 1.70 13.88
CA SER A 441 9.33 3.10 14.34
C SER A 441 10.53 3.93 13.89
N LEU A 442 11.60 3.30 13.42
CA LEU A 442 12.79 3.99 12.95
C LEU A 442 12.65 4.35 11.47
N LEU A 443 12.15 3.42 10.66
CA LEU A 443 11.86 3.65 9.25
C LEU A 443 10.59 4.48 9.06
N GLY A 444 9.66 4.40 10.01
CA GLY A 444 8.35 5.04 9.88
C GLY A 444 7.45 4.28 8.93
N GLU A 445 7.48 2.96 8.95
CA GLU A 445 6.79 2.11 7.97
C GLU A 445 5.99 0.99 8.62
N VAL A 446 5.10 0.40 7.85
CA VAL A 446 4.44 -0.86 8.20
C VAL A 446 4.70 -1.90 7.13
N PHE A 447 5.14 -3.07 7.57
CA PHE A 447 5.34 -4.26 6.75
C PHE A 447 4.19 -5.23 7.00
N VAL A 448 3.60 -5.76 5.95
CA VAL A 448 2.60 -6.82 6.00
C VAL A 448 3.25 -8.09 5.49
N VAL A 449 3.30 -9.11 6.34
CA VAL A 449 4.00 -10.36 6.05
C VAL A 449 3.10 -11.55 6.31
N ASN A 450 3.25 -12.60 5.51
CA ASN A 450 2.55 -13.85 5.80
C ASN A 450 3.18 -14.58 7.01
N PRO A 451 2.55 -15.66 7.53
CA PRO A 451 3.10 -16.42 8.67
C PRO A 451 4.49 -17.05 8.44
N LYS A 452 5.02 -17.03 7.22
CA LYS A 452 6.39 -17.47 6.89
C LYS A 452 7.40 -16.32 6.83
N GLY A 453 6.96 -15.08 7.05
CA GLY A 453 7.82 -13.90 7.01
C GLY A 453 8.14 -13.41 5.59
N ILE A 454 7.34 -13.81 4.59
CA ILE A 454 7.45 -13.26 3.24
C ILE A 454 6.66 -11.94 3.21
N LEU A 455 7.26 -10.91 2.60
CA LEU A 455 6.64 -9.60 2.43
C LEU A 455 5.50 -9.67 1.41
N GLU A 456 4.32 -9.24 1.85
CA GLU A 456 3.08 -9.22 1.05
C GLU A 456 2.66 -7.78 0.72
N ALA A 457 2.88 -6.84 1.64
CA ALA A 457 2.62 -5.42 1.40
C ALA A 457 3.48 -4.52 2.30
N ARG A 458 3.62 -3.25 1.92
CA ARG A 458 4.36 -2.24 2.69
C ARG A 458 3.75 -0.86 2.48
N PHE A 459 3.76 -0.02 3.51
CA PHE A 459 3.38 1.39 3.34
C PHE A 459 4.14 2.31 4.29
N ASP A 460 4.37 3.53 3.83
CA ASP A 460 4.98 4.59 4.62
C ASP A 460 3.95 5.26 5.55
N THR A 461 4.40 5.54 6.76
CA THR A 461 3.62 6.25 7.77
C THR A 461 4.14 7.65 8.05
N THR A 462 5.35 8.01 7.59
CA THR A 462 5.97 9.32 7.86
C THR A 462 5.13 10.56 7.46
N PRO A 463 4.22 10.52 6.48
CA PRO A 463 3.39 11.68 6.17
C PRO A 463 2.39 12.03 7.28
N PHE A 464 2.07 11.07 8.16
CA PHE A 464 1.09 11.25 9.24
C PHE A 464 1.59 10.83 10.63
N PHE A 465 2.64 10.02 10.72
CA PHE A 465 3.33 9.62 11.95
C PHE A 465 4.77 10.16 12.00
N THR A 466 5.29 10.28 13.20
CA THR A 466 6.72 10.55 13.47
C THR A 466 7.41 9.36 14.10
N THR A 467 6.70 8.63 14.96
CA THR A 467 7.22 7.43 15.65
C THR A 467 6.09 6.41 15.81
N PRO A 468 5.70 5.67 14.76
CA PRO A 468 4.64 4.67 14.87
C PRO A 468 5.07 3.56 15.86
N GLN A 469 4.28 3.30 16.89
CA GLN A 469 4.59 2.26 17.88
C GLN A 469 3.72 1.02 17.69
N GLY A 470 2.46 1.10 18.08
CA GLY A 470 1.53 -0.02 18.05
C GLY A 470 0.61 0.04 16.84
N ILE A 471 0.14 -1.14 16.42
CA ILE A 471 -0.88 -1.31 15.39
C ILE A 471 -1.92 -2.36 15.84
N ALA A 472 -3.19 -2.08 15.58
CA ALA A 472 -4.31 -2.97 15.89
C ALA A 472 -5.28 -3.06 14.72
N PHE A 473 -5.70 -4.27 14.37
CA PHE A 473 -6.81 -4.49 13.46
C PHE A 473 -8.16 -4.40 14.19
N ASP A 474 -9.04 -3.52 13.70
CA ASP A 474 -10.43 -3.40 14.12
C ASP A 474 -11.31 -4.25 13.19
N SER A 475 -11.82 -5.33 13.75
CA SER A 475 -12.65 -6.30 13.03
C SER A 475 -14.08 -5.85 12.79
N ASP A 476 -14.57 -4.83 13.51
CA ASP A 476 -15.94 -4.34 13.37
C ASP A 476 -16.04 -3.43 12.15
N THR A 477 -14.98 -2.66 11.88
CA THR A 477 -14.94 -1.68 10.79
C THR A 477 -13.98 -2.05 9.65
N ASN A 478 -13.17 -3.11 9.82
CA ASN A 478 -12.05 -3.47 8.94
C ASN A 478 -11.07 -2.31 8.74
N THR A 479 -10.69 -1.66 9.84
CA THR A 479 -9.71 -0.57 9.85
C THR A 479 -8.51 -0.92 10.71
N PHE A 480 -7.45 -0.11 10.61
CA PHE A 480 -6.24 -0.27 11.40
C PHE A 480 -6.07 0.94 12.32
N GLY A 481 -5.99 0.72 13.62
CA GLY A 481 -5.60 1.72 14.61
C GLY A 481 -4.09 1.72 14.80
N LEU A 482 -3.42 2.85 14.57
CA LEU A 482 -1.99 3.04 14.82
C LEU A 482 -1.77 4.15 15.85
N VAL A 483 -0.78 3.98 16.73
CA VAL A 483 -0.44 5.00 17.75
C VAL A 483 0.92 5.65 17.49
N ASP A 484 0.98 6.98 17.68
CA ASP A 484 2.20 7.77 17.65
C ASP A 484 2.63 8.17 19.06
N ASN A 485 3.82 7.76 19.47
CA ASN A 485 4.37 8.15 20.78
C ASN A 485 4.76 9.64 20.85
N THR A 486 5.26 10.22 19.74
CA THR A 486 5.75 11.61 19.77
C THR A 486 4.62 12.62 19.61
N LYS A 487 3.56 12.25 18.88
CA LYS A 487 2.38 13.11 18.68
C LYS A 487 1.26 12.84 19.70
N ASP A 488 1.35 11.76 20.46
CA ASP A 488 0.28 11.31 21.36
C ASP A 488 -1.06 11.14 20.63
N GLU A 489 -1.05 10.50 19.46
CA GLU A 489 -2.23 10.37 18.60
C GLU A 489 -2.53 8.90 18.28
N LEU A 490 -3.82 8.56 18.21
CA LEU A 490 -4.33 7.38 17.54
C LEU A 490 -4.87 7.78 16.16
N LYS A 491 -4.38 7.14 15.09
CA LYS A 491 -4.97 7.28 13.76
C LYS A 491 -5.63 5.99 13.33
N ILE A 492 -6.83 6.12 12.77
CA ILE A 492 -7.60 5.01 12.20
C ILE A 492 -7.46 5.08 10.69
N LEU A 493 -6.96 4.01 10.09
CA LEU A 493 -6.65 3.89 8.67
C LEU A 493 -7.59 2.90 8.02
N TYR A 494 -8.06 3.23 6.82
CA TYR A 494 -8.77 2.29 5.95
C TYR A 494 -7.83 1.87 4.82
N LEU A 495 -7.52 0.57 4.74
CA LEU A 495 -6.54 -0.01 3.82
C LEU A 495 -7.16 -1.23 3.12
N PRO A 496 -7.98 -1.02 2.07
CA PRO A 496 -8.83 -2.08 1.50
C PRO A 496 -8.04 -3.25 0.90
N CYS A 497 -6.87 -3.01 0.30
CA CYS A 497 -6.01 -4.06 -0.24
C CYS A 497 -5.54 -5.08 0.79
N LEU A 498 -5.38 -4.67 2.05
CA LEU A 498 -4.91 -5.57 3.11
C LEU A 498 -5.99 -6.54 3.61
N LEU A 499 -7.25 -6.32 3.19
CA LEU A 499 -8.41 -7.10 3.62
C LEU A 499 -8.80 -8.17 2.61
N THR A 500 -8.32 -8.06 1.37
CA THR A 500 -8.52 -9.11 0.38
C THR A 500 -7.55 -10.24 0.70
N PRO A 501 -8.03 -11.50 0.76
CA PRO A 501 -7.12 -12.63 0.65
C PRO A 501 -6.27 -12.43 -0.60
N PRO A 502 -4.97 -12.75 -0.58
CA PRO A 502 -4.20 -12.76 -1.81
C PRO A 502 -4.99 -13.54 -2.87
N PRO A 503 -5.00 -13.10 -4.14
CA PRO A 503 -5.60 -13.89 -5.21
C PRO A 503 -5.09 -15.31 -5.03
N LEU A 504 -6.04 -16.27 -4.96
CA LEU A 504 -5.75 -17.67 -4.65
C LEU A 504 -4.40 -18.03 -5.24
N PRO A 505 -3.46 -18.58 -4.44
CA PRO A 505 -2.17 -19.01 -4.95
C PRO A 505 -2.42 -19.75 -6.26
N CYS A 506 -1.51 -19.59 -7.23
CA CYS A 506 -1.50 -20.45 -8.42
C CYS A 506 -1.98 -21.83 -8.00
N GLU A 507 -2.99 -22.45 -8.64
CA GLU A 507 -3.62 -23.70 -8.13
C GLU A 507 -2.63 -24.83 -7.78
N CYS A 508 -1.37 -24.66 -8.17
CA CYS A 508 -0.22 -25.49 -7.92
C CYS A 508 0.69 -25.11 -6.75
N ASP A 509 0.47 -24.03 -5.99
CA ASP A 509 1.13 -23.77 -4.70
C ASP A 509 0.29 -24.44 -3.59
N LEU A 510 0.61 -25.69 -3.31
CA LEU A 510 -0.17 -26.56 -2.43
C LEU A 510 0.33 -26.52 -0.98
N ASN A 511 1.53 -26.02 -0.73
CA ASN A 511 2.02 -25.75 0.63
C ASN A 511 1.84 -24.29 1.07
N ASN A 512 1.33 -23.41 0.21
CA ASN A 512 1.24 -21.97 0.41
C ASN A 512 2.61 -21.37 0.76
N ASP A 513 3.68 -21.83 0.09
CA ASP A 513 5.03 -21.26 0.25
C ASP A 513 5.28 -20.06 -0.67
N GLY A 514 4.28 -19.66 -1.46
CA GLY A 514 4.34 -18.56 -2.40
C GLY A 514 5.01 -18.93 -3.72
N ALA A 515 5.45 -20.18 -3.88
CA ALA A 515 6.02 -20.70 -5.10
C ALA A 515 5.25 -21.93 -5.58
N CYS A 516 5.32 -22.17 -6.88
CA CYS A 516 4.82 -23.40 -7.48
C CYS A 516 6.02 -24.22 -7.93
N ASN A 517 6.45 -25.15 -7.07
CA ASN A 517 7.75 -25.80 -7.18
C ASN A 517 7.65 -27.34 -7.03
N MET A 518 8.80 -28.02 -6.90
CA MET A 518 8.82 -29.49 -6.81
C MET A 518 8.20 -30.01 -5.50
N GLU A 519 8.22 -29.21 -4.43
CA GLU A 519 7.60 -29.55 -3.15
C GLU A 519 6.08 -29.59 -3.29
N ASP A 520 5.49 -28.66 -4.03
CA ASP A 520 4.06 -28.71 -4.37
C ASP A 520 3.71 -29.90 -5.23
N TRP A 521 4.57 -30.22 -6.21
CA TRP A 521 4.40 -31.43 -7.02
C TRP A 521 4.47 -32.70 -6.18
N LEU A 522 5.29 -32.72 -5.13
CA LEU A 522 5.34 -33.84 -4.19
C LEU A 522 4.08 -33.91 -3.33
N ILE A 523 3.55 -32.77 -2.88
CA ILE A 523 2.27 -32.69 -2.13
C ILE A 523 1.12 -33.15 -3.01
N PHE A 524 1.05 -32.64 -4.24
CA PHE A 524 0.09 -33.04 -5.25
C PHE A 524 0.16 -34.54 -5.53
N GLY A 525 1.37 -35.05 -5.81
CA GLY A 525 1.61 -36.46 -6.08
C GLY A 525 1.23 -37.37 -4.91
N SER A 526 1.46 -36.92 -3.67
CA SER A 526 1.08 -37.66 -2.46
C SER A 526 -0.43 -37.70 -2.22
N ASN A 527 -1.16 -36.68 -2.70
CA ASN A 527 -2.60 -36.55 -2.54
C ASN A 527 -3.40 -36.98 -3.78
N TRP A 528 -2.72 -37.29 -4.90
CA TRP A 528 -3.35 -37.70 -6.15
C TRP A 528 -4.19 -38.97 -5.94
N GLY A 529 -5.50 -38.87 -6.18
CA GLY A 529 -6.44 -39.98 -6.05
C GLY A 529 -7.04 -40.18 -4.65
N ARG A 530 -6.78 -39.27 -3.70
CA ARG A 530 -7.52 -39.24 -2.44
C ARG A 530 -8.98 -38.83 -2.67
N THR A 531 -9.89 -39.46 -1.94
CA THR A 531 -11.33 -39.14 -1.94
C THR A 531 -11.78 -38.48 -0.64
N ASP A 532 -10.87 -38.34 0.32
CA ASP A 532 -11.06 -37.66 1.59
C ASP A 532 -10.39 -36.29 1.52
N CYS A 533 -11.19 -35.23 1.35
CA CYS A 533 -10.67 -33.86 1.47
C CYS A 533 -10.10 -33.69 2.89
N PRO A 534 -8.82 -33.31 3.04
CA PRO A 534 -8.31 -32.87 4.33
C PRO A 534 -9.19 -31.71 4.81
N LEU A 535 -9.65 -31.77 6.06
CA LEU A 535 -10.27 -30.62 6.70
C LEU A 535 -9.18 -29.54 6.78
N GLN A 536 -9.31 -28.50 5.94
CA GLN A 536 -8.53 -27.27 6.05
C GLN A 536 -8.84 -26.58 7.37
#